data_AF-A0A2N5FQ12-F1
#
_entry.id   AF-A0A2N5FQ12-F1
#
_cell.length_a   1.000
_cell.length_b   1.000
_cell.length_c   1.000
_cell.angle_alpha   90.00
_cell.angle_beta   90.00
_cell.angle_gamma   90.00
#
_symmetry.space_group_name_H-M   'P 1'
#
loop_
_entity.id
_entity.type
_entity.pdbx_description
1 polymer ?
#
loop_
_entity_poly.entity_id
_entity_poly.type
_entity_poly.pdbx_seq_one_letter_code
_entity_poly.pdbx_strand_id
1 'polypeptide(L)'
;MMENFDNIIRGMRIFKQDGEKSRYALIPEKAIFKYAFLNMDIAIRKGDLLTPHKWEYHKKTLIREELFSFDDYEYIFYPDKWTSELLNKALEPFLPSNLEKGESLDYLQQLEKIPAEAERSVREIIEQEMIPPEGVMITEAYVYKHHNQSRSLILSEDVYGDDITGEETNRFQQLKLQEVYQNASSAQYLYKLKSKDDHNDSFIFNKGDWYIFYTDESGTFSWMEELFDIDDLLPFTNFS
;
A
#
# COMPACT_ATOMS: atom_id res chain seq x y z
N MET A 1 1.04 -10.72 32.59
CA MET A 1 2.00 -11.71 32.07
C MET A 1 2.81 -10.98 31.04
N MET A 2 4.11 -10.79 31.26
CA MET A 2 4.95 -9.93 30.40
C MET A 2 5.10 -10.64 29.05
N GLU A 3 4.66 -10.01 27.95
CA GLU A 3 4.85 -10.60 26.62
C GLU A 3 6.36 -10.62 26.32
N ASN A 4 6.90 -11.82 26.12
CA ASN A 4 8.26 -11.97 25.62
C ASN A 4 8.31 -11.30 24.23
N PHE A 5 9.33 -10.48 23.97
CA PHE A 5 9.54 -9.86 22.65
C PHE A 5 9.52 -10.91 21.52
N ASP A 6 10.08 -12.10 21.76
CA ASP A 6 10.03 -13.24 20.84
C ASP A 6 8.61 -13.79 20.60
N ASN A 7 7.62 -13.45 21.43
CA ASN A 7 6.21 -13.71 21.16
C ASN A 7 5.62 -12.62 20.26
N ILE A 8 5.97 -11.35 20.49
CA ILE A 8 5.45 -10.19 19.74
C ILE A 8 5.78 -10.31 18.25
N ILE A 9 7.04 -10.63 17.92
CA ILE A 9 7.49 -10.68 16.53
C ILE A 9 7.29 -12.05 15.85
N ARG A 10 6.76 -13.05 16.57
CA ARG A 10 6.65 -14.41 16.05
C ARG A 10 5.61 -14.53 14.96
N GLY A 11 6.02 -15.03 13.80
CA GLY A 11 5.11 -15.17 12.64
C GLY A 11 4.67 -13.81 12.07
N MET A 12 5.40 -12.74 12.41
CA MET A 12 5.23 -11.42 11.83
C MET A 12 6.32 -11.17 10.79
N ARG A 13 5.96 -10.52 9.69
CA ARG A 13 6.89 -9.78 8.83
C ARG A 13 6.88 -8.32 9.26
N ILE A 14 8.05 -7.70 9.28
CA ILE A 14 8.26 -6.36 9.84
C ILE A 14 8.75 -5.45 8.73
N PHE A 15 8.05 -4.34 8.53
CA PHE A 15 8.34 -3.40 7.44
C PHE A 15 8.57 -2.00 7.99
N LYS A 16 9.66 -1.36 7.58
CA LYS A 16 9.92 0.05 7.92
C LYS A 16 8.96 0.95 7.17
N GLN A 17 8.36 1.91 7.86
CA GLN A 17 7.46 2.88 7.27
C GLN A 17 8.17 4.20 6.92
N ASP A 18 7.72 4.89 5.87
CA ASP A 18 8.18 6.23 5.50
C ASP A 18 7.67 7.29 6.49
N GLY A 19 8.47 8.31 6.78
CA GLY A 19 8.14 9.41 7.69
C GLY A 19 9.26 9.88 8.62
N GLU A 20 8.98 10.93 9.40
CA GLU A 20 9.96 11.57 10.32
C GLU A 20 10.36 10.67 11.51
N LYS A 21 9.52 9.68 11.86
CA LYS A 21 9.76 8.74 12.96
C LYS A 21 10.11 7.36 12.40
N SER A 22 11.08 6.68 13.01
CA SER A 22 11.43 5.30 12.64
C SER A 22 10.35 4.34 13.15
N ARG A 23 9.32 4.16 12.32
CA ARG A 23 8.20 3.25 12.57
C ARG A 23 8.34 1.97 11.78
N TYR A 24 7.89 0.87 12.36
CA TYR A 24 7.94 -0.45 11.77
C TYR A 24 6.57 -1.11 11.91
N ALA A 25 5.90 -1.41 10.80
CA ALA A 25 4.65 -2.17 10.79
C ALA A 25 4.92 -3.65 11.09
N LEU A 26 4.15 -4.26 11.98
CA LEU A 26 4.22 -5.68 12.29
C LEU A 26 2.99 -6.36 11.70
N ILE A 27 3.22 -7.16 10.67
CA ILE A 27 2.16 -7.75 9.87
C ILE A 27 2.23 -9.26 10.00
N PRO A 28 1.14 -9.93 10.43
CA PRO A 28 1.12 -11.39 10.45
C PRO A 28 1.41 -11.96 9.06
N GLU A 29 2.39 -12.84 8.94
CA GLU A 29 2.83 -13.41 7.66
C GLU A 29 1.65 -14.05 6.91
N LYS A 30 0.75 -14.71 7.65
CA LYS A 30 -0.45 -15.37 7.12
C LYS A 30 -1.54 -14.42 6.63
N ALA A 31 -1.42 -13.13 6.93
CA ALA A 31 -2.36 -12.10 6.51
C ALA A 31 -1.84 -11.30 5.31
N ILE A 32 -0.61 -11.58 4.85
CA ILE A 32 -0.03 -10.99 3.65
C ILE A 32 -0.38 -11.86 2.45
N PHE A 33 -0.81 -11.22 1.38
CA PHE A 33 -1.17 -11.92 0.17
C PHE A 33 -0.77 -11.11 -1.06
N LYS A 34 -0.80 -11.78 -2.20
CA LYS A 34 -0.53 -11.16 -3.49
C LYS A 34 -1.80 -10.58 -4.10
N TYR A 35 -1.63 -9.45 -4.76
CA TYR A 35 -2.70 -8.70 -5.40
C TYR A 35 -2.23 -8.22 -6.76
N ALA A 36 -3.13 -8.27 -7.74
CA ALA A 36 -3.05 -7.42 -8.91
C ALA A 36 -3.36 -5.97 -8.46
N PHE A 37 -2.41 -5.08 -8.71
CA PHE A 37 -2.52 -3.67 -8.38
C PHE A 37 -2.85 -2.88 -9.63
N LEU A 38 -4.07 -2.32 -9.65
CA LEU A 38 -4.55 -1.47 -10.72
C LEU A 38 -4.60 -0.02 -10.21
N ASN A 39 -3.83 0.87 -10.83
CA ASN A 39 -3.64 2.23 -10.37
C ASN A 39 -3.88 3.26 -11.47
N MET A 40 -5.06 3.88 -11.38
CA MET A 40 -5.59 4.79 -12.39
C MET A 40 -5.88 4.10 -13.74
N ASP A 41 -5.97 2.77 -13.74
CA ASP A 41 -6.25 1.98 -14.94
C ASP A 41 -7.75 1.93 -15.24
N ILE A 42 -8.06 1.76 -16.52
CA ILE A 42 -9.40 1.41 -17.01
C ILE A 42 -9.36 -0.04 -17.51
N ALA A 43 -10.25 -0.87 -16.99
CA ALA A 43 -10.43 -2.25 -17.42
C ALA A 43 -11.78 -2.42 -18.13
N ILE A 44 -11.77 -2.97 -19.33
CA ILE A 44 -12.94 -3.17 -20.20
C ILE A 44 -13.14 -4.67 -20.38
N ARG A 45 -14.30 -5.19 -19.98
CA ARG A 45 -14.65 -6.61 -20.20
C ARG A 45 -14.93 -6.90 -21.67
N LYS A 46 -14.78 -8.18 -22.04
CA LYS A 46 -15.08 -8.69 -23.39
C LYS A 46 -16.48 -8.29 -23.85
N GLY A 47 -16.53 -7.53 -24.95
CA GLY A 47 -17.78 -7.06 -25.56
C GLY A 47 -18.34 -5.75 -25.02
N ASP A 48 -17.70 -5.15 -24.00
CA ASP A 48 -18.17 -3.89 -23.38
C ASP A 48 -17.45 -2.64 -23.90
N LEU A 49 -16.57 -2.76 -24.90
CA LEU A 49 -15.89 -1.60 -25.51
C LEU A 49 -16.88 -0.51 -25.91
N LEU A 50 -18.00 -0.87 -26.53
CA LEU A 50 -18.95 0.14 -27.01
C LEU A 50 -19.86 0.71 -25.92
N THR A 51 -19.72 0.27 -24.66
CA THR A 51 -20.55 0.70 -23.52
C THR A 51 -19.69 1.27 -22.38
N PRO A 52 -19.19 2.51 -22.53
CA PRO A 52 -18.29 3.16 -21.58
C PRO A 52 -18.74 3.20 -20.12
N HIS A 53 -20.05 3.34 -19.87
CA HIS A 53 -20.60 3.29 -18.52
C HIS A 53 -20.40 1.96 -17.77
N LYS A 54 -19.99 0.90 -18.47
CA LYS A 54 -19.59 -0.38 -17.86
C LYS A 54 -18.09 -0.53 -17.65
N TRP A 55 -17.28 0.40 -18.14
CA TRP A 55 -15.83 0.32 -17.98
C TRP A 55 -15.46 0.47 -16.51
N GLU A 56 -14.54 -0.37 -16.04
CA GLU A 56 -14.14 -0.41 -14.64
C GLU A 56 -12.97 0.55 -14.42
N TYR A 57 -13.21 1.64 -13.69
CA TYR A 57 -12.16 2.59 -13.30
C TYR A 57 -11.54 2.20 -11.96
N HIS A 58 -10.25 1.92 -11.98
CA HIS A 58 -9.51 1.44 -10.82
C HIS A 58 -8.55 2.50 -10.31
N LYS A 59 -8.81 3.05 -9.11
CA LYS A 59 -7.90 3.97 -8.43
C LYS A 59 -7.28 3.27 -7.23
N LYS A 60 -5.98 2.96 -7.30
CA LYS A 60 -5.25 2.18 -6.29
C LYS A 60 -6.02 0.93 -5.83
N THR A 61 -6.61 0.21 -6.77
CA THR A 61 -7.42 -0.99 -6.48
C THR A 61 -6.53 -2.21 -6.33
N LEU A 62 -6.78 -3.00 -5.31
CA LEU A 62 -6.13 -4.28 -5.06
C LEU A 62 -7.14 -5.40 -5.28
N ILE A 63 -6.87 -6.25 -6.28
CA ILE A 63 -7.64 -7.46 -6.54
C ILE A 63 -6.77 -8.64 -6.17
N ARG A 64 -7.29 -9.58 -5.39
CA ARG A 64 -6.55 -10.80 -5.02
C ARG A 64 -6.02 -11.49 -6.25
N GLU A 65 -4.73 -11.86 -6.26
CA GLU A 65 -4.10 -12.51 -7.42
C GLU A 65 -4.91 -13.74 -7.86
N GLU A 66 -5.38 -14.56 -6.92
CA GLU A 66 -6.19 -15.75 -7.21
C GLU A 66 -7.61 -15.45 -7.75
N LEU A 67 -8.08 -14.21 -7.66
CA LEU A 67 -9.37 -13.76 -8.18
C LEU A 67 -9.23 -12.89 -9.43
N PHE A 68 -8.01 -12.55 -9.83
CA PHE A 68 -7.74 -11.72 -11.00
C PHE A 68 -7.41 -12.61 -12.20
N SER A 69 -8.11 -12.37 -13.31
CA SER A 69 -7.88 -13.03 -14.59
C SER A 69 -7.81 -11.96 -15.66
N PHE A 70 -6.63 -11.78 -16.26
CA PHE A 70 -6.46 -10.85 -17.38
C PHE A 70 -7.37 -11.21 -18.56
N ASP A 71 -7.62 -12.50 -18.76
CA ASP A 71 -8.50 -13.02 -19.81
C ASP A 71 -9.99 -12.64 -19.64
N ASP A 72 -10.39 -12.11 -18.48
CA ASP A 72 -11.76 -11.60 -18.30
C ASP A 72 -11.98 -10.27 -19.04
N TYR A 73 -10.88 -9.61 -19.40
CA TYR A 73 -10.84 -8.29 -20.00
C TYR A 73 -10.49 -8.36 -21.49
N GLU A 74 -11.05 -7.45 -22.28
CA GLU A 74 -10.64 -7.18 -23.66
C GLU A 74 -9.49 -6.17 -23.69
N TYR A 75 -9.56 -5.17 -22.80
CA TYR A 75 -8.56 -4.11 -22.67
C TYR A 75 -8.34 -3.77 -21.20
N ILE A 76 -7.08 -3.55 -20.83
CA ILE A 76 -6.69 -2.84 -19.62
C ILE A 76 -5.69 -1.78 -20.07
N PHE A 77 -5.89 -0.52 -19.72
CA PHE A 77 -5.01 0.57 -20.15
C PHE A 77 -4.95 1.70 -19.13
N TYR A 78 -3.86 2.45 -19.16
CA TYR A 78 -3.70 3.65 -18.35
C TYR A 78 -4.06 4.89 -19.19
N PRO A 79 -5.17 5.59 -18.89
CA PRO A 79 -5.57 6.80 -19.59
C PRO A 79 -4.70 7.98 -19.12
N ASP A 80 -3.44 8.01 -19.56
CA ASP A 80 -2.56 9.14 -19.30
C ASP A 80 -3.13 10.42 -19.93
N LYS A 81 -2.48 11.56 -19.68
CA LYS A 81 -2.96 12.86 -20.18
C LYS A 81 -3.12 12.84 -21.71
N TRP A 82 -2.20 12.21 -22.43
CA TRP A 82 -2.21 12.17 -23.89
C TRP A 82 -3.34 11.28 -24.43
N THR A 83 -3.47 10.07 -23.90
CA THR A 83 -4.54 9.11 -24.20
C THR A 83 -5.91 9.75 -23.96
N SER A 84 -6.04 10.43 -22.83
CA SER A 84 -7.24 11.19 -22.48
C SER A 84 -7.55 12.23 -23.55
N GLU A 85 -6.59 13.07 -23.95
CA GLU A 85 -6.77 14.08 -25.00
C GLU A 85 -7.18 13.46 -26.36
N LEU A 86 -6.61 12.32 -26.74
CA LEU A 86 -6.95 11.61 -27.97
C LEU A 86 -8.39 11.06 -27.93
N LEU A 87 -8.78 10.41 -26.83
CA LEU A 87 -10.15 9.90 -26.64
C LEU A 87 -11.16 11.05 -26.67
N ASN A 88 -10.83 12.16 -26.02
CA ASN A 88 -11.66 13.35 -26.00
C ASN A 88 -11.87 13.92 -27.40
N LYS A 89 -10.80 14.04 -28.20
CA LYS A 89 -10.89 14.52 -29.58
C LYS A 89 -11.69 13.59 -30.48
N ALA A 90 -11.59 12.27 -30.27
CA ALA A 90 -12.39 11.30 -31.02
C ALA A 90 -13.89 11.43 -30.73
N LEU A 91 -14.25 11.84 -29.51
CA LEU A 91 -15.63 11.95 -29.04
C LEU A 91 -16.21 13.36 -29.10
N GLU A 92 -15.38 14.41 -29.17
CA GLU A 92 -15.76 15.84 -29.18
C GLU A 92 -16.96 16.16 -30.10
N PRO A 93 -17.05 15.62 -31.34
CA PRO A 93 -18.20 15.89 -32.22
C PRO A 93 -19.55 15.40 -31.69
N PHE A 94 -19.54 14.52 -30.69
CA PHE A 94 -20.71 13.85 -30.12
C PHE A 94 -20.98 14.29 -28.67
N LEU A 95 -20.12 15.12 -28.10
CA LEU A 95 -20.29 15.66 -26.75
C LEU A 95 -21.34 16.79 -26.76
N PRO A 96 -22.14 16.93 -25.68
CA PRO A 96 -22.97 18.09 -25.45
C PRO A 96 -22.13 19.38 -25.49
N SER A 97 -22.65 20.40 -26.16
CA SER A 97 -21.93 21.67 -26.38
C SER A 97 -21.67 22.50 -25.12
N ASN A 98 -22.16 22.06 -23.96
CA ASN A 98 -21.97 22.66 -22.65
C ASN A 98 -20.91 21.96 -21.77
N LEU A 99 -20.22 20.93 -22.28
CA LEU A 99 -19.14 20.29 -21.53
C LEU A 99 -17.86 21.11 -21.58
N GLU A 100 -17.21 21.28 -20.43
CA GLU A 100 -15.91 21.96 -20.38
C GLU A 100 -14.79 21.04 -20.89
N LYS A 101 -13.78 21.64 -21.55
CA LYS A 101 -12.60 20.90 -22.02
C LYS A 101 -11.84 20.33 -20.81
N GLY A 102 -11.83 18.99 -20.69
CA GLY A 102 -11.14 18.27 -19.61
C GLY A 102 -12.05 17.37 -18.78
N GLU A 103 -13.37 17.56 -18.82
CA GLU A 103 -14.37 16.71 -18.12
C GLU A 103 -14.74 15.44 -18.90
N SER A 104 -14.05 15.18 -20.00
CA SER A 104 -14.54 14.29 -21.06
C SER A 104 -14.26 12.81 -20.83
N LEU A 105 -13.37 12.43 -19.90
CA LEU A 105 -13.24 11.05 -19.41
C LEU A 105 -14.37 10.70 -18.44
N ASP A 106 -14.70 11.63 -17.53
CA ASP A 106 -15.85 11.51 -16.65
C ASP A 106 -17.16 11.49 -17.46
N TYR A 107 -17.21 12.23 -18.56
CA TYR A 107 -18.32 12.16 -19.51
C TYR A 107 -18.32 10.90 -20.36
N LEU A 108 -17.15 10.39 -20.76
CA LEU A 108 -17.03 9.14 -21.49
C LEU A 108 -17.73 8.03 -20.69
N GLN A 109 -17.51 7.95 -19.38
CA GLN A 109 -18.20 7.00 -18.50
C GLN A 109 -19.72 7.21 -18.38
N GLN A 110 -20.24 8.36 -18.79
CA GLN A 110 -21.68 8.64 -18.82
C GLN A 110 -22.33 8.21 -20.14
N LEU A 111 -21.54 7.87 -21.16
CA LEU A 111 -22.07 7.42 -22.44
C LEU A 111 -22.68 6.02 -22.30
N GLU A 112 -23.96 5.94 -22.63
CA GLU A 112 -24.63 4.65 -22.80
C GLU A 112 -23.95 3.83 -23.91
N LYS A 113 -23.55 4.51 -25.00
CA LYS A 113 -22.91 3.88 -26.14
C LYS A 113 -21.93 4.81 -26.86
N ILE A 114 -20.80 4.27 -27.31
CA ILE A 114 -19.91 4.97 -28.25
C ILE A 114 -20.61 5.11 -29.61
N PRO A 115 -20.64 6.32 -30.22
CA PRO A 115 -21.12 6.52 -31.59
C PRO A 115 -20.38 5.64 -32.60
N ALA A 116 -21.11 5.05 -33.56
CA ALA A 116 -20.52 4.12 -34.53
C ALA A 116 -19.41 4.78 -35.37
N GLU A 117 -19.52 6.08 -35.61
CA GLU A 117 -18.55 6.90 -36.32
C GLU A 117 -17.24 7.09 -35.53
N ALA A 118 -17.29 7.00 -34.19
CA ALA A 118 -16.14 7.14 -33.29
C ALA A 118 -15.51 5.80 -32.90
N GLU A 119 -16.21 4.67 -33.06
CA GLU A 119 -15.78 3.34 -32.61
C GLU A 119 -14.35 3.01 -33.03
N ARG A 120 -14.04 3.17 -34.32
CA ARG A 120 -12.73 2.83 -34.86
C ARG A 120 -11.61 3.63 -34.17
N SER A 121 -11.80 4.94 -34.07
CA SER A 121 -10.80 5.83 -33.46
C SER A 121 -10.59 5.50 -31.99
N VAL A 122 -11.68 5.26 -31.23
CA VAL A 122 -11.58 4.91 -29.81
C VAL A 122 -10.85 3.58 -29.62
N ARG A 123 -11.17 2.56 -30.44
CA ARG A 123 -10.50 1.25 -30.40
C ARG A 123 -9.01 1.39 -30.68
N GLU A 124 -8.64 2.10 -31.75
CA GLU A 124 -7.23 2.29 -32.13
C GLU A 124 -6.42 3.01 -31.03
N ILE A 125 -7.03 3.97 -30.33
CA ILE A 125 -6.38 4.66 -29.19
C ILE A 125 -6.17 3.71 -28.01
N ILE A 126 -7.19 2.94 -27.64
CA ILE A 126 -7.11 2.00 -26.51
C ILE A 126 -6.11 0.87 -26.79
N GLU A 127 -6.09 0.34 -28.02
CA GLU A 127 -5.15 -0.72 -28.41
C GLU A 127 -3.69 -0.28 -28.35
N GLN A 128 -3.40 1.00 -28.61
CA GLN A 128 -2.04 1.55 -28.53
C GLN A 128 -1.53 1.67 -27.10
N GLU A 129 -2.43 1.91 -26.15
CA GLU A 129 -2.12 2.18 -24.74
C GLU A 129 -2.41 0.96 -23.85
N MET A 130 -2.74 -0.17 -24.47
CA MET A 130 -3.09 -1.40 -23.77
C MET A 130 -1.88 -1.91 -22.96
N ILE A 131 -2.13 -2.16 -21.68
CA ILE A 131 -1.21 -2.82 -20.78
C ILE A 131 -1.22 -4.31 -21.12
N PRO A 132 -0.08 -4.91 -21.49
CA PRO A 132 -0.01 -6.35 -21.71
C PRO A 132 -0.15 -7.11 -20.38
N PRO A 133 -0.49 -8.41 -20.38
CA PRO A 133 -0.66 -9.19 -19.15
C PRO A 133 0.51 -9.08 -18.17
N GLU A 134 1.74 -9.12 -18.69
CA GLU A 134 2.99 -8.95 -17.93
C GLU A 134 3.21 -7.54 -17.40
N GLY A 135 2.47 -6.55 -17.90
CA GLY A 135 2.49 -5.17 -17.45
C GLY A 135 1.60 -4.92 -16.23
N VAL A 136 0.70 -5.84 -15.88
CA VAL A 136 -0.09 -5.74 -14.64
C VAL A 136 0.81 -6.06 -13.45
N MET A 137 0.93 -5.10 -12.54
CA MET A 137 1.77 -5.25 -11.36
C MET A 137 1.15 -6.22 -10.36
N ILE A 138 1.89 -7.27 -10.01
CA ILE A 138 1.56 -8.16 -8.89
C ILE A 138 2.41 -7.78 -7.69
N THR A 139 1.77 -7.45 -6.57
CA THR A 139 2.45 -6.98 -5.36
C THR A 139 1.91 -7.66 -4.11
N GLU A 140 2.73 -7.76 -3.07
CA GLU A 140 2.26 -8.16 -1.74
C GLU A 140 1.60 -6.99 -1.04
N ALA A 141 0.46 -7.24 -0.40
CA ALA A 141 -0.22 -6.23 0.40
C ALA A 141 -0.84 -6.82 1.66
N TYR A 142 -1.05 -5.96 2.64
CA TYR A 142 -1.84 -6.23 3.83
C TYR A 142 -3.10 -5.37 3.84
N VAL A 143 -4.27 -6.01 3.87
CA VAL A 143 -5.57 -5.32 3.94
C VAL A 143 -6.16 -5.50 5.33
N TYR A 144 -6.47 -4.40 6.00
CA TYR A 144 -6.97 -4.37 7.39
C TYR A 144 -8.11 -3.36 7.57
N LYS A 145 -8.77 -3.41 8.72
CA LYS A 145 -9.88 -2.49 9.05
C LYS A 145 -9.43 -1.47 10.08
N HIS A 146 -9.55 -0.19 9.75
CA HIS A 146 -9.29 0.91 10.68
C HIS A 146 -10.52 1.81 10.75
N HIS A 147 -11.11 1.97 11.94
CA HIS A 147 -12.39 2.68 12.14
C HIS A 147 -13.50 2.29 11.13
N ASN A 148 -13.70 0.98 10.94
CA ASN A 148 -14.66 0.39 9.98
C ASN A 148 -14.38 0.69 8.49
N GLN A 149 -13.26 1.34 8.16
CA GLN A 149 -12.82 1.54 6.78
C GLN A 149 -11.74 0.52 6.44
N SER A 150 -11.85 -0.09 5.25
CA SER A 150 -10.79 -0.94 4.73
C SER A 150 -9.60 -0.08 4.35
N ARG A 151 -8.42 -0.45 4.83
CA ARG A 151 -7.14 0.15 4.47
C ARG A 151 -6.22 -0.93 3.92
N SER A 152 -5.24 -0.52 3.14
CA SER A 152 -4.24 -1.41 2.58
C SER A 152 -2.85 -0.81 2.75
N LEU A 153 -1.88 -1.65 3.04
CA LEU A 153 -0.46 -1.35 2.94
C LEU A 153 0.09 -2.21 1.80
N ILE A 154 0.65 -1.57 0.78
CA ILE A 154 1.43 -2.25 -0.24
C ILE A 154 2.83 -2.42 0.34
N LEU A 155 3.38 -3.63 0.20
CA LEU A 155 4.59 -4.07 0.88
C LEU A 155 5.78 -4.19 -0.07
N SER A 156 5.75 -3.44 -1.17
CA SER A 156 6.76 -3.46 -2.22
C SER A 156 7.41 -2.10 -2.37
N GLU A 157 8.73 -2.06 -2.33
CA GLU A 157 9.53 -0.83 -2.48
C GLU A 157 9.38 -0.19 -3.88
N ASP A 158 8.92 -0.96 -4.87
CA ASP A 158 8.85 -0.54 -6.27
C ASP A 158 7.56 0.22 -6.62
N VAL A 159 6.63 0.37 -5.67
CA VAL A 159 5.34 1.03 -5.89
C VAL A 159 5.41 2.50 -5.44
N TYR A 160 5.20 3.41 -6.40
CA TYR A 160 5.24 4.85 -6.14
C TYR A 160 4.14 5.31 -5.17
N GLY A 161 4.54 5.97 -4.08
CA GLY A 161 3.62 6.56 -3.09
C GLY A 161 3.24 5.63 -1.95
N ASP A 162 4.08 4.65 -1.64
CA ASP A 162 3.92 3.72 -0.52
C ASP A 162 4.43 4.28 0.80
N ASP A 163 3.79 3.81 1.87
CA ASP A 163 4.18 4.06 3.25
C ASP A 163 5.35 3.16 3.70
N ILE A 164 5.91 2.27 2.87
CA ILE A 164 6.94 1.28 3.23
C ILE A 164 8.27 1.59 2.53
N THR A 165 9.37 1.52 3.28
CA THR A 165 10.74 1.76 2.79
C THR A 165 11.64 0.53 2.81
N GLY A 166 11.17 -0.58 3.41
CA GLY A 166 11.82 -1.88 3.27
C GLY A 166 11.43 -2.91 4.33
N GLU A 167 11.78 -4.17 4.07
CA GLU A 167 11.54 -5.29 4.98
C GLU A 167 12.69 -5.47 5.98
N GLU A 168 12.36 -5.40 7.27
CA GLU A 168 13.29 -5.43 8.41
C GLU A 168 13.18 -6.72 9.24
N THR A 169 12.36 -7.68 8.80
CA THR A 169 12.07 -8.94 9.50
C THR A 169 13.35 -9.63 10.00
N ASN A 170 14.35 -9.79 9.13
CA ASN A 170 15.62 -10.47 9.47
C ASN A 170 16.42 -9.71 10.54
N ARG A 171 16.45 -8.37 10.48
CA ARG A 171 17.12 -7.55 11.49
C ARG A 171 16.48 -7.75 12.86
N PHE A 172 15.16 -7.66 12.95
CA PHE A 172 14.44 -7.84 14.21
C PHE A 172 14.55 -9.26 14.78
N GLN A 173 14.61 -10.29 13.93
CA GLN A 173 14.85 -11.67 14.37
C GLN A 173 16.24 -11.86 15.02
N GLN A 174 17.21 -11.03 14.67
CA GLN A 174 18.54 -11.00 15.28
C GLN A 174 18.60 -10.19 16.57
N LEU A 175 17.52 -9.53 16.99
CA LEU A 175 17.48 -8.80 18.25
C LEU A 175 17.08 -9.71 19.42
N LYS A 176 17.61 -9.40 20.61
CA LYS A 176 17.24 -10.00 21.89
C LYS A 176 16.75 -8.91 22.83
N LEU A 177 15.71 -9.24 23.60
CA LEU A 177 15.25 -8.39 24.68
C LEU A 177 16.32 -8.28 25.78
N GLN A 178 16.62 -7.05 26.20
CA GLN A 178 17.52 -6.78 27.32
C GLN A 178 16.74 -6.35 28.55
N GLU A 179 15.92 -5.31 28.40
CA GLU A 179 15.20 -4.65 29.50
C GLU A 179 13.80 -4.27 29.03
N VAL A 180 12.85 -4.24 29.97
CA VAL A 180 11.48 -3.76 29.76
C VAL A 180 11.14 -2.78 30.86
N TYR A 181 10.58 -1.63 30.49
CA TYR A 181 10.10 -0.61 31.40
C TYR A 181 8.63 -0.34 31.14
N GLN A 182 7.86 -0.16 32.21
CA GLN A 182 6.45 0.19 32.11
C GLN A 182 6.27 1.68 32.40
N ASN A 183 5.47 2.37 31.59
CA ASN A 183 5.07 3.73 31.88
C ASN A 183 4.24 3.76 33.18
N ALA A 184 4.54 4.68 34.09
CA ALA A 184 3.78 4.79 35.35
C ALA A 184 2.34 5.32 35.14
N SER A 185 2.10 6.04 34.05
CA SER A 185 0.85 6.73 33.74
C SER A 185 0.03 6.09 32.61
N SER A 186 0.55 5.04 31.96
CA SER A 186 -0.13 4.34 30.88
C SER A 186 0.18 2.83 30.90
N ALA A 187 -0.56 2.04 30.13
CA ALA A 187 -0.29 0.61 29.95
C ALA A 187 0.83 0.31 28.93
N GLN A 188 1.60 1.33 28.53
CA GLN A 188 2.65 1.17 27.52
C GLN A 188 3.94 0.61 28.12
N TYR A 189 4.65 -0.13 27.29
CA TYR A 189 5.93 -0.74 27.62
C TYR A 189 7.01 -0.25 26.65
N LEU A 190 8.16 0.10 27.22
CA LEU A 190 9.37 0.44 26.51
C LEU A 190 10.31 -0.78 26.55
N TYR A 191 10.74 -1.23 25.38
CA TYR A 191 11.58 -2.39 25.19
C TYR A 191 12.98 -1.95 24.76
N LYS A 192 14.00 -2.40 25.49
CA LYS A 192 15.39 -2.26 25.07
C LYS A 192 15.83 -3.52 24.38
N LEU A 193 16.17 -3.42 23.11
CA LEU A 193 16.60 -4.55 22.28
C LEU A 193 18.06 -4.40 21.90
N LYS A 194 18.76 -5.52 21.74
CA LYS A 194 20.16 -5.52 21.30
C LYS A 194 20.39 -6.67 20.33
N SER A 195 21.33 -6.53 19.39
CA SER A 195 21.71 -7.64 18.52
C SER A 195 22.23 -8.85 19.31
N LYS A 196 21.90 -10.06 18.83
CA LYS A 196 22.33 -11.35 19.37
C LYS A 196 23.84 -11.58 19.16
N ASP A 197 24.38 -11.10 18.05
CA ASP A 197 25.76 -11.36 17.60
C ASP A 197 26.77 -10.27 18.03
N ASP A 198 26.33 -9.35 18.88
CA ASP A 198 27.17 -8.23 19.32
C ASP A 198 28.23 -8.71 20.34
N HIS A 199 29.33 -9.21 19.79
CA HIS A 199 30.54 -9.62 20.51
C HIS A 199 31.57 -8.49 20.65
N ASN A 200 31.24 -7.26 20.25
CA ASN A 200 32.17 -6.14 20.26
C ASN A 200 31.97 -5.21 21.46
N ASP A 201 32.96 -5.19 22.36
CA ASP A 201 33.18 -4.19 23.42
C ASP A 201 33.59 -2.81 22.84
N SER A 202 32.88 -2.33 21.81
CA SER A 202 33.04 -0.96 21.31
C SER A 202 32.06 -0.06 22.05
N PHE A 203 32.59 0.77 22.96
CA PHE A 203 31.85 1.65 23.88
C PHE A 203 30.85 2.64 23.24
N ILE A 204 30.78 2.74 21.90
CA ILE A 204 30.02 3.79 21.21
C ILE A 204 28.69 3.28 20.62
N PHE A 205 28.55 1.99 20.31
CA PHE A 205 27.32 1.41 19.71
C PHE A 205 26.59 0.39 20.60
N ASN A 206 27.04 0.24 21.85
CA ASN A 206 26.70 -0.91 22.69
C ASN A 206 25.43 -0.73 23.57
N LYS A 207 24.60 0.28 23.30
CA LYS A 207 23.54 0.70 24.25
C LYS A 207 22.17 0.06 24.04
N GLY A 208 21.98 -0.68 22.96
CA GLY A 208 20.68 -1.24 22.60
C GLY A 208 19.72 -0.15 22.12
N ASP A 209 18.84 -0.54 21.21
CA ASP A 209 17.85 0.33 20.60
C ASP A 209 16.53 0.22 21.38
N TRP A 210 15.81 1.33 21.47
CA TRP A 210 14.63 1.47 22.31
C TRP A 210 13.37 1.51 21.47
N TYR A 211 12.39 0.68 21.82
CA TYR A 211 11.16 0.54 21.04
C TYR A 211 9.92 0.61 21.94
N ILE A 212 8.88 1.27 21.45
CA ILE A 212 7.53 1.15 22.02
C ILE A 212 6.67 0.37 21.02
N PHE A 213 5.92 -0.61 21.53
CA PHE A 213 4.96 -1.36 20.75
C PHE A 213 3.57 -0.76 20.90
N TYR A 214 2.90 -0.59 19.77
CA TYR A 214 1.55 -0.08 19.67
C TYR A 214 0.68 -1.08 18.92
N THR A 215 -0.59 -1.12 19.31
CA THR A 215 -1.64 -1.80 18.58
C THR A 215 -2.77 -0.81 18.43
N ASP A 216 -3.37 -0.75 17.25
CA ASP A 216 -4.51 0.10 16.99
C ASP A 216 -5.72 -0.32 17.83
N GLU A 217 -6.72 0.55 17.94
CA GLU A 217 -7.91 0.28 18.76
C GLU A 217 -8.67 -0.98 18.31
N SER A 218 -8.54 -1.35 17.04
CA SER A 218 -9.20 -2.53 16.47
C SER A 218 -8.46 -3.84 16.76
N GLY A 219 -7.20 -3.78 17.20
CA GLY A 219 -6.35 -4.95 17.35
C GLY A 219 -5.91 -5.57 16.03
N THR A 220 -6.15 -4.92 14.90
CA THR A 220 -5.86 -5.47 13.57
C THR A 220 -4.59 -4.90 12.95
N PHE A 221 -4.03 -3.84 13.52
CA PHE A 221 -2.76 -3.29 13.05
C PHE A 221 -1.85 -2.94 14.22
N SER A 222 -0.60 -3.37 14.12
CA SER A 222 0.40 -3.13 15.15
C SER A 222 1.66 -2.52 14.54
N TRP A 223 2.32 -1.65 15.29
CA TRP A 223 3.59 -1.07 14.88
C TRP A 223 4.54 -0.92 16.07
N MET A 224 5.83 -0.86 15.78
CA MET A 224 6.87 -0.44 16.70
C MET A 224 7.36 0.95 16.30
N GLU A 225 7.64 1.78 17.29
CA GLU A 225 8.33 3.05 17.10
C GLU A 225 9.68 2.97 17.80
N GLU A 226 10.76 3.23 17.07
CA GLU A 226 12.11 3.34 17.60
C GLU A 226 12.36 4.75 18.12
N LEU A 227 12.89 4.83 19.33
CA LEU A 227 13.16 6.08 20.03
C LEU A 227 14.67 6.34 20.07
N PHE A 228 15.04 7.56 19.67
CA PHE A 228 16.43 8.02 19.69
C PHE A 228 16.66 9.11 20.74
N ASP A 229 15.63 9.90 21.06
CA ASP A 229 15.72 11.03 21.95
C ASP A 229 15.49 10.64 23.40
N ILE A 230 16.37 11.12 24.28
CA ILE A 230 16.29 10.83 25.71
C ILE A 230 14.98 11.35 26.34
N ASP A 231 14.45 12.46 25.81
CA ASP A 231 13.22 13.06 26.30
C ASP A 231 12.01 12.15 26.10
N ASP A 232 12.00 11.34 25.04
CA ASP A 232 10.94 10.35 24.76
C ASP A 232 11.03 9.13 25.70
N LEU A 233 12.20 8.88 26.31
CA LEU A 233 12.42 7.79 27.26
C LEU A 233 12.01 8.18 28.69
N LEU A 234 12.05 9.47 29.05
CA LEU A 234 11.76 9.98 30.41
C LEU A 234 10.43 9.48 31.01
N PRO A 235 9.32 9.34 30.27
CA PRO A 235 8.06 8.83 30.83
C PRO A 235 8.15 7.37 31.33
N PHE A 236 9.15 6.62 30.89
CA PHE A 236 9.34 5.19 31.18
C PHE A 236 10.50 4.93 32.12
N THR A 237 11.44 5.87 32.23
CA THR A 237 12.67 5.70 32.99
C THR A 237 12.92 6.89 33.90
N ASN A 238 13.09 6.64 35.19
CA ASN A 238 13.72 7.61 36.08
C ASN A 238 15.24 7.57 35.82
N PHE A 239 15.74 8.34 34.86
CA PHE A 239 17.17 8.57 34.76
C PHE A 239 17.61 9.40 35.97
N SER A 240 17.98 8.72 37.05
CA SER A 240 18.63 9.28 38.24
C SER A 240 20.14 9.21 38.12
#